data_AF-A0A7X8JCI4-F1
#
_entry.id   AF-A0A7X8JCI4-F1
#
_cell.length_a   1.000
_cell.length_b   1.000
_cell.length_c   1.000
_cell.angle_alpha   90.00
_cell.angle_beta   90.00
_cell.angle_gamma   90.00
#
_symmetry.space_group_name_H-M   'P 1'
#
loop_
_entity.id
_entity.type
_entity.pdbx_description
1 polymer ?
#
loop_
_entity_poly.entity_id
_entity_poly.type
_entity_poly.pdbx_seq_one_letter_code
_entity_poly.pdbx_strand_id
1 'polypeptide(L)'
;MKFIVGFFVYGVLLMDFNYLKYQLKSFFISDFRYKEICSILNDLEPEVYSREYLKSLNFNKEHENSTRIRFRSLIDTAYNNNVPLGLELGGCKTLEDAYVVRNNYLKKYEYISDIFGFFNKVIILLGVACFVFLLVMLG
;
A
#
# COMPACT_ATOMS: atom_id res chain seq x y z
N MET A 1 18.35 22.54 -26.32
CA MET A 1 18.48 22.61 -24.83
C MET A 1 17.27 23.22 -24.11
N LYS A 2 16.70 24.36 -24.52
CA LYS A 2 15.55 24.97 -23.81
C LYS A 2 14.27 24.12 -23.75
N PHE A 3 14.01 23.29 -24.77
CA PHE A 3 12.84 22.40 -24.81
C PHE A 3 12.91 21.23 -23.82
N ILE A 4 14.11 20.68 -23.58
CA ILE A 4 14.32 19.55 -22.66
C ILE A 4 14.14 20.03 -21.21
N VAL A 5 14.63 21.23 -20.90
CA VAL A 5 14.46 21.85 -19.57
C VAL A 5 12.99 22.18 -19.31
N GLY A 6 12.25 22.69 -20.31
CA GLY A 6 10.82 22.96 -20.18
C GLY A 6 9.98 21.70 -19.92
N PHE A 7 10.28 20.59 -20.60
CA PHE A 7 9.61 19.30 -20.39
C PHE A 7 9.93 18.68 -19.02
N PHE A 8 11.18 18.78 -18.58
CA PHE A 8 11.59 18.31 -17.24
C PHE A 8 10.94 19.14 -16.13
N VAL A 9 10.87 20.47 -16.29
CA VAL A 9 10.24 21.38 -15.32
C VAL A 9 8.72 21.15 -15.27
N TYR A 10 8.05 20.98 -16.41
CA TYR A 10 6.61 20.65 -16.43
C TYR A 10 6.31 19.25 -15.87
N GLY A 11 7.14 18.25 -16.19
CA GLY A 11 7.00 16.89 -15.69
C GLY A 11 7.21 16.80 -14.18
N VAL A 12 8.16 17.55 -13.63
CA VAL A 12 8.41 17.64 -12.18
C VAL A 12 7.29 18.42 -11.46
N LEU A 13 6.71 19.45 -12.09
CA LEU A 13 5.59 20.21 -11.52
C LEU A 13 4.26 19.44 -11.49
N LEU A 14 4.08 18.44 -12.36
CA LEU A 14 2.92 17.55 -12.37
C LEU A 14 3.10 16.29 -11.49
N MET A 15 4.32 16.06 -10.99
CA MET A 15 4.63 14.85 -10.23
C MET A 15 4.11 14.95 -8.79
N ASP A 16 3.24 14.01 -8.42
CA ASP A 16 2.75 13.89 -7.06
C ASP A 16 3.82 13.25 -6.16
N PHE A 17 4.63 14.08 -5.52
CA PHE A 17 5.68 13.64 -4.62
C PHE A 17 5.16 12.85 -3.40
N ASN A 18 3.95 13.14 -2.93
CA ASN A 18 3.34 12.40 -1.83
C ASN A 18 3.00 10.98 -2.27
N TYR A 19 2.42 10.83 -3.47
CA TYR A 19 2.17 9.53 -4.06
C TYR A 19 3.47 8.77 -4.36
N LEU A 20 4.49 9.43 -4.91
CA LEU A 20 5.81 8.80 -5.12
C LEU A 20 6.40 8.31 -3.79
N LYS A 21 6.42 9.15 -2.76
CA LYS A 21 6.90 8.79 -1.41
C LYS A 21 6.13 7.59 -0.86
N TYR A 22 4.82 7.55 -1.06
CA TYR A 22 3.96 6.43 -0.67
C TYR A 22 4.30 5.14 -1.42
N GLN A 23 4.53 5.20 -2.73
CA GLN A 23 4.94 4.04 -3.53
C GLN A 23 6.34 3.55 -3.13
N LEU A 24 7.28 4.47 -2.88
CA LEU A 24 8.61 4.11 -2.39
C LEU A 24 8.54 3.45 -1.01
N LYS A 25 7.70 3.94 -0.09
CA LYS A 25 7.44 3.26 1.19
C LYS A 25 6.91 1.85 0.97
N SER A 26 5.94 1.68 0.06
CA SER A 26 5.42 0.36 -0.30
C SER A 26 6.47 -0.58 -0.89
N PHE A 27 7.50 -0.04 -1.55
CA PHE A 27 8.55 -0.84 -2.18
C PHE A 27 9.64 -1.21 -1.17
N PHE A 28 10.16 -0.24 -0.43
CA PHE A 28 11.29 -0.46 0.48
C PHE A 28 10.89 -1.08 1.82
N ILE A 29 9.68 -0.80 2.31
CA ILE A 29 9.21 -1.29 3.61
C ILE A 29 8.26 -2.46 3.36
N SER A 30 8.77 -3.67 3.51
CA SER A 30 8.06 -4.91 3.14
C SER A 30 6.73 -5.11 3.84
N ASP A 31 6.56 -4.60 5.06
CA ASP A 31 5.35 -4.76 5.87
C ASP A 31 4.40 -3.55 5.80
N PHE A 32 4.75 -2.49 5.06
CA PHE A 32 3.96 -1.25 5.03
C PHE A 32 2.54 -1.48 4.51
N ARG A 33 2.41 -2.24 3.42
CA ARG A 33 1.12 -2.58 2.82
C ARG A 33 0.26 -3.45 3.73
N TYR A 34 0.88 -4.43 4.37
CA TYR A 34 0.20 -5.28 5.34
C TYR A 34 -0.32 -4.46 6.53
N LYS A 35 0.50 -3.58 7.11
CA LYS A 35 0.10 -2.70 8.22
C LYS A 35 -1.03 -1.76 7.83
N GLU A 36 -1.01 -1.21 6.61
CA GLU A 36 -2.09 -0.39 6.06
C GLU A 36 -3.41 -1.17 5.99
N ILE A 37 -3.38 -2.38 5.41
CA ILE A 37 -4.56 -3.25 5.31
C ILE A 37 -5.08 -3.62 6.70
N CYS A 38 -4.19 -3.98 7.63
CA CYS A 38 -4.57 -4.29 9.01
C CYS A 38 -5.22 -3.10 9.70
N SER A 39 -4.67 -1.90 9.52
CA SER A 39 -5.23 -0.70 10.14
C SER A 39 -6.63 -0.40 9.60
N ILE A 40 -6.82 -0.52 8.28
CA ILE A 40 -8.13 -0.29 7.66
C ILE A 40 -9.15 -1.34 8.12
N LEU A 41 -8.83 -2.63 8.03
CA LEU A 41 -9.81 -3.69 8.27
C LEU A 41 -10.06 -3.97 9.76
N ASN A 42 -9.13 -3.62 10.65
CA ASN A 42 -9.34 -3.75 12.09
C ASN A 42 -10.05 -2.56 12.73
N ASP A 43 -10.19 -1.44 12.02
CA ASP A 43 -10.90 -0.27 12.54
C ASP A 43 -12.39 -0.58 12.81
N LEU A 44 -12.98 0.16 13.74
CA LEU A 44 -14.42 0.08 14.05
C LEU A 44 -15.28 0.55 12.89
N GLU A 45 -14.78 1.54 12.13
CA GLU A 45 -15.43 2.10 10.95
C GLU A 45 -14.45 2.15 9.75
N PRO A 46 -14.15 0.99 9.10
CA PRO A 46 -13.13 0.89 8.05
C PRO A 46 -13.29 1.89 6.89
N GLU A 47 -14.53 2.21 6.52
CA GLU A 47 -14.83 3.18 5.47
C GLU A 47 -14.52 4.62 5.89
N VAL A 48 -14.73 4.97 7.15
CA VAL A 48 -14.41 6.28 7.70
C VAL A 48 -12.90 6.40 7.83
N TYR A 49 -12.27 5.43 8.49
CA TYR A 49 -10.82 5.36 8.65
C TYR A 49 -10.08 5.44 7.31
N SER A 50 -10.47 4.63 6.31
CA SER A 50 -9.79 4.62 5.00
C SER A 50 -9.89 5.96 4.27
N ARG A 51 -10.99 6.71 4.43
CA ARG A 51 -11.16 8.05 3.85
C ARG A 51 -10.31 9.08 4.58
N GLU A 52 -10.25 9.03 5.91
CA GLU A 52 -9.43 9.95 6.71
C GLU A 52 -7.94 9.71 6.49
N TYR A 53 -7.54 8.43 6.50
CA TYR A 53 -6.19 8.03 6.18
C TYR A 53 -5.81 8.49 4.76
N LEU A 54 -6.67 8.30 3.76
CA LEU A 54 -6.41 8.80 2.40
C LEU A 54 -6.22 10.32 2.35
N LYS A 55 -7.05 11.09 3.06
CA LYS A 55 -6.86 12.55 3.17
C LYS A 55 -5.52 12.90 3.81
N SER A 56 -5.08 12.14 4.81
CA SER A 56 -3.78 12.34 5.47
C SER A 56 -2.59 12.15 4.53
N LEU A 57 -2.75 11.38 3.45
CA LEU A 57 -1.71 11.15 2.45
C LEU A 57 -1.49 12.36 1.53
N ASN A 58 -2.46 13.28 1.44
CA ASN A 58 -2.37 14.53 0.69
C ASN A 58 -1.93 14.35 -0.77
N PHE A 59 -2.56 13.39 -1.46
CA PHE A 59 -2.34 13.14 -2.88
C PHE A 59 -3.04 14.19 -3.75
N ASN A 60 -2.61 14.29 -5.01
CA ASN A 60 -3.40 14.97 -6.02
C ASN A 60 -4.72 14.21 -6.28
N LYS A 61 -5.68 14.87 -6.91
CA LYS A 61 -7.04 14.33 -7.11
C LYS A 61 -7.07 13.01 -7.89
N GLU A 62 -6.15 12.80 -8.83
CA GLU A 62 -6.08 11.59 -9.65
C GLU A 62 -5.63 10.38 -8.83
N HIS A 63 -4.49 10.49 -8.14
CA HIS A 63 -3.95 9.43 -7.28
C HIS A 63 -4.83 9.21 -6.05
N GLU A 64 -5.46 10.26 -5.51
CA GLU A 64 -6.45 10.14 -4.44
C GLU A 64 -7.63 9.27 -4.90
N ASN A 65 -8.23 9.57 -6.06
CA ASN A 65 -9.34 8.80 -6.59
C ASN A 65 -8.97 7.33 -6.84
N SER A 66 -7.82 7.08 -7.45
CA SER A 66 -7.32 5.73 -7.70
C SER A 66 -7.11 4.95 -6.40
N THR A 67 -6.49 5.57 -5.40
CA THR A 67 -6.25 4.95 -4.10
C THR A 67 -7.55 4.72 -3.33
N ARG A 68 -8.52 5.64 -3.44
CA ARG A 68 -9.87 5.48 -2.86
C ARG A 68 -10.57 4.25 -3.40
N ILE A 69 -10.54 4.05 -4.72
CA ILE A 69 -11.14 2.87 -5.37
C ILE A 69 -10.50 1.59 -4.84
N ARG A 70 -9.17 1.59 -4.68
CA ARG A 70 -8.43 0.45 -4.11
C ARG A 70 -8.83 0.17 -2.66
N PHE A 71 -8.88 1.18 -1.78
CA PHE A 71 -9.28 0.99 -0.39
C PHE A 71 -10.73 0.51 -0.27
N ARG A 72 -11.63 1.04 -1.11
CA ARG A 72 -13.01 0.56 -1.17
C ARG A 72 -13.07 -0.90 -1.62
N SER A 73 -12.35 -1.25 -2.68
CA SER A 73 -12.29 -2.63 -3.17
C SER A 73 -11.74 -3.60 -2.13
N LEU A 74 -10.78 -3.18 -1.29
CA LEU A 74 -10.28 -3.96 -0.16
C LEU A 74 -11.41 -4.29 0.84
N ILE A 75 -12.18 -3.28 1.24
CA ILE A 75 -13.30 -3.43 2.18
C ILE A 75 -14.42 -4.28 1.56
N ASP A 76 -14.84 -3.98 0.33
CA ASP A 76 -15.86 -4.74 -0.39
C ASP A 76 -15.46 -6.22 -0.56
N THR A 77 -14.18 -6.48 -0.82
CA THR A 77 -13.66 -7.86 -0.93
C THR A 77 -13.74 -8.58 0.42
N ALA A 78 -13.41 -7.92 1.52
CA ALA A 78 -13.54 -8.51 2.85
C ALA A 78 -15.00 -8.84 3.18
N TYR A 79 -15.94 -7.95 2.87
CA TYR A 79 -17.37 -8.21 2.99
C TYR A 79 -17.83 -9.41 2.14
N ASN A 80 -17.41 -9.46 0.87
CA ASN A 80 -17.74 -10.59 -0.02
C ASN A 80 -17.17 -11.94 0.48
N ASN A 81 -16.12 -11.91 1.30
CA ASN A 81 -15.55 -13.10 1.94
C ASN A 81 -16.19 -13.40 3.31
N ASN A 82 -17.29 -12.73 3.66
CA ASN A 82 -17.98 -12.83 4.95
C ASN A 82 -17.06 -12.54 6.15
N VAL A 83 -16.09 -11.64 5.97
CA VAL A 83 -15.21 -11.22 7.05
C VAL A 83 -15.95 -10.18 7.90
N PRO A 84 -16.12 -10.41 9.21
CA PRO A 84 -16.74 -9.43 10.09
C PRO A 84 -15.82 -8.22 10.25
N LEU A 85 -16.31 -7.03 9.89
CA LEU A 85 -15.59 -5.77 9.97
C LEU A 85 -16.23 -4.85 11.01
N GLY A 86 -15.44 -3.93 11.58
CA GLY A 86 -15.95 -3.03 12.61
C GLY A 86 -16.53 -3.75 13.82
N LEU A 87 -17.74 -3.34 14.20
CA LEU A 87 -18.57 -3.95 15.26
C LEU A 87 -19.50 -5.07 14.76
N GLU A 88 -19.44 -5.41 13.48
CA GLU A 88 -20.30 -6.45 12.92
C GLU A 88 -19.83 -7.84 13.37
N LEU A 89 -20.77 -8.67 13.78
CA LEU A 89 -20.50 -10.08 14.09
C LEU A 89 -20.55 -10.97 12.84
N GLY A 90 -21.27 -10.56 11.80
CA GLY A 90 -21.54 -11.39 10.64
C GLY A 90 -22.14 -12.74 11.05
N GLY A 91 -21.49 -13.84 10.66
CA GLY A 91 -21.86 -15.21 11.06
C GLY A 91 -21.27 -15.69 12.40
N CYS A 92 -20.56 -14.84 13.13
CA CYS A 92 -19.90 -15.20 14.39
C CYS A 92 -20.82 -15.05 15.60
N LYS A 93 -20.56 -15.81 16.67
CA LYS A 93 -21.37 -15.78 17.90
C LYS A 93 -20.89 -14.72 18.89
N THR A 94 -19.60 -14.42 18.88
CA THR A 94 -18.95 -13.48 19.81
C THR A 94 -18.05 -12.51 19.06
N LEU A 95 -17.71 -11.39 19.72
CA LEU A 95 -16.73 -10.43 19.19
C LEU A 95 -15.33 -11.04 19.13
N GLU A 96 -14.96 -11.93 20.06
CA GLU A 96 -13.69 -12.65 19.99
C GLU A 96 -13.62 -13.54 18.74
N ASP A 97 -14.69 -14.27 18.43
CA ASP A 97 -14.75 -15.10 17.21
C ASP A 97 -14.61 -14.25 15.95
N ALA A 98 -15.30 -13.10 15.91
CA ALA A 98 -15.22 -12.16 14.80
C ALA A 98 -13.79 -11.63 14.62
N TYR A 99 -13.12 -11.28 15.73
CA TYR A 99 -11.72 -10.86 15.72
C TYR A 99 -10.79 -11.97 15.18
N VAL A 100 -10.98 -13.22 15.60
CA VAL A 100 -10.18 -14.37 15.12
C VAL A 100 -10.38 -14.60 13.62
N VAL A 101 -11.62 -14.56 13.13
CA VAL A 101 -11.92 -14.70 11.69
C VAL A 101 -11.23 -13.60 10.88
N ARG A 102 -11.32 -12.35 11.35
CA ARG A 102 -10.66 -11.20 10.73
C ARG A 102 -9.14 -11.36 10.72
N ASN A 103 -8.52 -11.75 11.83
CA ASN A 103 -7.08 -11.99 11.88
C ASN A 103 -6.64 -13.14 10.95
N ASN A 104 -7.43 -14.22 10.86
CA ASN A 104 -7.14 -15.31 9.93
C ASN A 104 -7.25 -14.87 8.47
N TYR A 105 -8.16 -13.95 8.15
CA TYR A 105 -8.22 -13.31 6.84
C TYR A 105 -6.97 -12.44 6.59
N LEU A 106 -6.56 -11.63 7.56
CA LEU A 106 -5.38 -10.75 7.48
C LEU A 106 -4.06 -11.53 7.30
N LYS A 107 -3.92 -12.72 7.90
CA LYS A 107 -2.74 -13.59 7.70
C LYS A 107 -2.48 -13.93 6.24
N LYS A 108 -3.51 -13.98 5.38
CA LYS A 108 -3.32 -14.19 3.94
C LYS A 108 -2.55 -13.03 3.31
N TYR A 109 -2.81 -11.80 3.77
CA TYR A 109 -2.10 -10.61 3.31
C TYR A 109 -0.69 -10.51 3.87
N GLU A 110 -0.45 -11.03 5.08
CA GLU A 110 0.88 -11.15 5.67
C GLU A 110 1.80 -11.98 4.76
N TYR A 111 1.35 -13.19 4.39
CA TYR A 111 2.09 -14.07 3.48
C TYR A 111 2.38 -13.42 2.12
N ILE A 112 1.38 -12.73 1.55
CA ILE A 112 1.56 -11.98 0.30
C ILE A 112 2.60 -10.86 0.48
N SER A 113 2.53 -10.12 1.59
CA SER A 113 3.48 -9.05 1.91
C SER A 113 4.90 -9.57 2.05
N ASP A 114 5.10 -10.72 2.67
CA ASP A 114 6.40 -11.36 2.83
C ASP A 114 7.00 -11.76 1.48
N ILE A 115 6.19 -12.34 0.59
CA ILE A 115 6.61 -12.68 -0.77
C ILE A 115 7.05 -11.43 -1.54
N PHE A 116 6.21 -10.38 -1.56
CA PHE A 116 6.58 -9.13 -2.23
C PHE A 116 7.81 -8.48 -1.59
N GLY A 117 7.93 -8.53 -0.27
CA GLY A 117 9.10 -8.06 0.46
C GLY A 117 10.38 -8.79 0.07
N PHE A 118 10.31 -10.11 -0.12
CA PHE A 118 11.44 -10.90 -0.63
C PHE A 118 11.85 -10.46 -2.04
N PHE A 119 10.90 -10.34 -2.97
CA PHE A 119 11.19 -9.90 -4.34
C PHE A 119 11.79 -8.49 -4.39
N ASN A 120 11.27 -7.55 -3.60
CA ASN A 120 11.81 -6.18 -3.55
C ASN A 120 13.26 -6.18 -3.07
N LYS A 121 13.60 -6.97 -2.04
CA LYS A 121 14.98 -7.12 -1.57
C LYS A 121 15.91 -7.69 -2.64
N VAL A 122 15.45 -8.70 -3.39
CA VAL A 122 16.21 -9.28 -4.51
C VAL A 122 16.47 -8.23 -5.60
N ILE A 123 15.44 -7.47 -5.99
CA ILE A 123 15.58 -6.40 -6.99
C ILE A 123 16.58 -5.34 -6.54
N ILE A 124 16.52 -4.92 -5.27
CA ILE A 124 17.45 -3.95 -4.70
C ILE A 124 18.88 -4.51 -4.73
N LEU A 125 19.07 -5.77 -4.34
CA LEU A 125 20.37 -6.43 -4.35
C LEU A 125 20.98 -6.48 -5.75
N LEU A 126 20.18 -6.85 -6.76
CA LEU A 126 20.60 -6.85 -8.17
C LEU A 126 20.95 -5.44 -8.65
N GLY A 127 20.14 -4.44 -8.29
CA GLY A 127 20.41 -3.04 -8.62
C GLY A 127 21.73 -2.54 -8.04
N VAL A 128 22.01 -2.85 -6.77
CA VAL A 128 23.26 -2.52 -6.10
C VAL A 128 24.44 -3.26 -6.75
N ALA A 129 24.30 -4.55 -7.05
CA ALA A 129 25.35 -5.33 -7.70
C ALA A 129 25.71 -4.77 -9.09
N CYS A 130 24.70 -4.45 -9.91
CA CYS A 130 24.90 -3.81 -11.21
C CYS A 130 25.59 -2.44 -11.06
N PHE A 131 25.19 -1.63 -10.09
CA PHE A 131 25.79 -0.34 -9.84
C PHE A 131 27.27 -0.46 -9.44
N VAL A 132 27.61 -1.39 -8.55
CA VAL A 132 29.00 -1.67 -8.15
C VAL A 132 29.82 -2.15 -9.35
N PHE A 133 29.28 -3.07 -10.16
CA PHE A 133 29.96 -3.55 -11.37
C PHE A 133 30.26 -2.40 -12.36
N LEU A 134 29.29 -1.50 -12.58
CA LEU A 134 29.49 -0.32 -13.42
C LEU A 134 30.58 0.60 -12.90
N LEU A 135 30.64 0.83 -11.58
CA LEU A 135 31.70 1.64 -10.97
C LEU A 135 33.09 1.03 -11.17
N VAL A 136 33.21 -0.30 -11.05
CA VAL A 136 34.48 -1.01 -11.27
C VAL A 136 34.92 -0.99 -12.73
N MET A 137 33.99 -1.02 -13.68
CA MET A 137 34.31 -0.99 -15.11
C MET A 137 34.60 0.42 -15.64
N LEU A 138 34.10 1.46 -14.98
CA LEU A 138 34.24 2.87 -15.38
C LEU A 138 35.35 3.62 -14.64
N GLY A 139 35.86 3.08 -13.52
CA GLY A 139 37.00 3.61 -12.75
C GLY A 139 38.30 2.93 -13.13
#